data_AF-A0A519V248-F1
#
_entry.id   AF-A0A519V248-F1
#
_cell.length_a   1.000
_cell.length_b   1.000
_cell.length_c   1.000
_cell.angle_alpha   90.00
_cell.angle_beta   90.00
_cell.angle_gamma   90.00
#
_symmetry.space_group_name_H-M   'P 1'
#
loop_
_entity.id
_entity.type
_entity.pdbx_description
1 polymer ?
#
loop_
_entity_poly.entity_id
_entity_poly.type
_entity_poly.pdbx_seq_one_letter_code
_entity_poly.pdbx_strand_id
1 'polypeptide(L)'
;MTKKLIIYSFLLLTGNLTFGQDKLQAFSLNEVRLLDGPFKAAQQTDLAYMLSLNPDRLLAPYLKDAGLPTKAEQYGNWENT
;
A
#
# COMPACT_ATOMS: atom_id res chain seq x y z
N MET A 1 26.71 26.42 48.53
CA MET A 1 26.89 25.28 47.59
C MET A 1 25.55 24.69 47.14
N THR A 2 24.57 24.56 48.04
CA THR A 2 23.21 24.02 47.82
C THR A 2 22.35 24.77 46.79
N LYS A 3 22.41 26.11 46.71
CA LYS A 3 21.62 26.88 45.71
C LYS A 3 22.04 26.60 44.27
N LYS A 4 23.35 26.41 44.02
CA LYS A 4 23.87 26.03 42.69
C LYS A 4 23.41 24.62 42.32
N LEU A 5 23.41 23.69 43.29
CA LEU A 5 22.95 22.31 43.10
C LEU A 5 21.45 22.25 42.73
N ILE A 6 20.61 23.08 43.36
CA ILE A 6 19.18 23.19 43.02
C ILE A 6 18.99 23.76 41.60
N ILE A 7 19.77 24.78 41.22
CA ILE A 7 19.70 25.36 39.86
C ILE A 7 20.11 24.34 38.79
N TYR A 8 21.19 23.59 38.99
CA TYR A 8 21.59 22.54 38.04
C TYR A 8 20.58 21.40 37.97
N SER A 9 19.95 21.05 39.09
CA SER A 9 18.89 20.03 39.13
C SER A 9 17.62 20.49 38.42
N PHE A 10 17.29 21.78 38.49
CA PHE A 10 16.16 22.37 37.76
C PHE A 10 16.45 22.47 36.25
N LEU A 11 17.68 22.82 35.88
CA LEU A 11 18.12 22.89 34.48
C LEU A 11 18.13 21.52 33.77
N LEU A 12 18.47 20.46 34.52
CA LEU A 12 18.41 19.07 34.04
C LEU A 12 16.97 18.55 33.89
N LEU A 13 16.03 19.05 34.69
CA LEU A 13 14.62 18.63 34.63
C LEU A 13 13.89 19.23 33.42
N THR A 14 14.29 20.42 32.96
CA THR A 14 13.68 21.11 31.81
C THR A 14 14.15 20.62 30.43
N GLY A 15 15.22 19.82 30.37
CA GLY A 15 15.84 19.38 29.11
C GLY A 15 15.16 18.22 28.37
N ASN A 16 14.06 17.66 28.89
CA ASN A 16 13.46 16.42 28.37
C ASN A 16 12.14 16.60 27.61
N LEU A 17 11.76 17.82 27.21
CA LEU A 17 10.59 18.05 26.36
C LEU A 17 11.01 18.10 24.88
N THR A 18 11.54 17.00 24.37
CA THR A 18 11.73 16.83 22.92
C THR A 18 10.44 16.28 22.31
N PHE A 19 9.68 17.11 21.61
CA PHE A 19 8.58 16.63 20.78
C PHE A 19 9.19 15.97 19.52
N GLY A 20 9.18 14.64 19.48
CA GLY A 20 9.50 13.89 18.27
C GLY A 20 8.44 14.13 17.20
N GLN A 21 8.83 14.04 15.93
CA GLN A 21 7.88 14.21 14.82
C GLN A 21 6.90 13.03 14.80
N ASP A 22 5.60 13.32 14.76
CA ASP A 22 4.58 12.29 14.61
C ASP A 22 4.81 11.50 13.32
N LYS A 23 4.62 10.18 13.40
CA LYS A 23 4.79 9.28 12.27
C LYS A 23 3.72 9.59 11.23
N LEU A 24 4.11 10.20 10.12
CA LEU A 24 3.23 10.43 8.97
C LEU A 24 2.58 9.11 8.52
N GLN A 25 1.27 9.15 8.33
CA GLN A 25 0.49 8.05 7.76
C GLN A 25 0.05 8.43 6.35
N ALA A 26 0.07 7.47 5.43
CA ALA A 26 -0.55 7.66 4.12
C ALA A 26 -2.08 7.60 4.25
N PHE A 27 -2.78 8.34 3.39
CA PHE A 27 -4.22 8.17 3.23
C PHE A 27 -4.53 6.80 2.61
N SER A 28 -5.61 6.19 3.06
CA SER A 28 -6.17 5.01 2.40
C SER A 28 -6.74 5.38 1.02
N LEU A 29 -6.78 4.41 0.10
CA LEU A 29 -7.20 4.68 -1.29
C LEU A 29 -8.66 5.19 -1.39
N ASN A 30 -9.53 4.83 -0.46
CA ASN A 30 -10.92 5.28 -0.41
C ASN A 30 -11.10 6.68 0.18
N GLU A 31 -10.08 7.26 0.83
CA GLU A 31 -10.09 8.64 1.33
C GLU A 31 -9.70 9.66 0.24
N VAL A 32 -9.08 9.22 -0.85
CA VAL A 32 -8.60 10.09 -1.92
C VAL A 32 -9.38 9.85 -3.21
N ARG A 33 -10.11 10.88 -3.67
CA ARG A 33 -10.83 10.84 -4.94
C ARG A 33 -10.11 11.66 -5.99
N LEU A 34 -9.67 11.00 -7.05
CA LEU A 34 -9.16 11.69 -8.24
C LEU A 34 -10.31 12.48 -8.88
N LEU A 35 -10.08 13.78 -9.08
CA LEU A 35 -10.94 14.65 -9.88
C LEU A 35 -10.64 14.45 -11.37
N ASP A 36 -11.41 15.10 -12.23
CA ASP A 36 -11.21 15.02 -13.67
C ASP A 36 -9.79 15.45 -14.08
N GLY A 37 -9.15 14.63 -14.92
CA GLY A 37 -7.76 14.83 -15.34
C GLY A 37 -7.08 13.55 -15.80
N PRO A 38 -5.79 13.62 -16.17
CA PRO A 38 -5.06 12.50 -16.76
C PRO A 38 -4.94 11.29 -15.83
N PHE A 39 -4.82 11.50 -14.52
CA PHE A 39 -4.75 10.39 -13.56
C PHE A 39 -6.09 9.67 -13.39
N LYS A 40 -7.21 10.39 -13.45
CA LYS A 40 -8.53 9.77 -13.45
C LYS A 40 -8.76 8.95 -14.72
N ALA A 41 -8.36 9.49 -15.88
CA ALA A 41 -8.40 8.77 -17.13
C ALA A 41 -7.55 7.48 -17.09
N ALA A 42 -6.31 7.56 -16.59
CA ALA A 42 -5.45 6.39 -16.41
C ALA A 42 -6.08 5.33 -15.49
N GLN A 43 -6.66 5.74 -14.36
CA GLN A 43 -7.37 4.84 -13.45
C GLN A 43 -8.54 4.12 -14.16
N GLN A 44 -9.32 4.83 -14.98
CA GLN A 44 -10.45 4.22 -15.69
C GLN A 44 -9.99 3.28 -16.81
N THR A 45 -8.91 3.63 -17.53
CA THR A 45 -8.31 2.75 -18.54
C THR A 45 -7.80 1.46 -17.92
N ASP A 46 -7.07 1.55 -16.80
CA ASP A 46 -6.56 0.38 -16.09
C ASP A 46 -7.71 -0.48 -15.54
N LEU A 47 -8.74 0.14 -14.94
CA LEU A 47 -9.94 -0.56 -14.50
C LEU A 47 -10.61 -1.35 -15.63
N ALA A 48 -10.79 -0.72 -16.80
CA ALA A 48 -11.37 -1.37 -17.96
C ALA A 48 -10.51 -2.56 -18.43
N TYR A 49 -9.19 -2.40 -18.44
CA TYR A 49 -8.27 -3.47 -18.78
C TYR A 49 -8.36 -4.64 -17.78
N MET A 50 -8.31 -4.37 -16.48
CA MET A 50 -8.45 -5.38 -15.43
C MET A 50 -9.76 -6.17 -15.55
N LEU A 51 -10.87 -5.49 -15.83
CA LEU A 51 -12.18 -6.14 -16.02
C LEU A 51 -12.30 -6.90 -17.35
N SER A 52 -11.43 -6.64 -18.32
CA SER A 52 -11.40 -7.37 -19.59
C SER A 52 -10.68 -8.73 -19.49
N LEU A 53 -9.89 -8.94 -18.42
CA LEU A 53 -9.19 -10.20 -18.19
C LEU A 53 -10.20 -11.30 -17.83
N ASN A 54 -9.99 -12.50 -18.37
CA ASN A 54 -10.80 -13.68 -18.09
C ASN A 54 -10.24 -14.43 -16.87
N PRO A 55 -10.94 -14.45 -15.73
CA PRO A 55 -10.45 -15.11 -14.52
C PRO A 55 -10.27 -16.63 -14.68
N ASP A 56 -11.08 -17.30 -15.50
CA ASP A 56 -10.96 -18.74 -15.71
C ASP A 56 -9.65 -19.11 -16.42
N ARG A 57 -9.13 -18.22 -17.27
CA ARG A 57 -7.83 -18.39 -17.89
C ARG A 57 -6.69 -18.19 -16.88
N LEU A 58 -6.79 -17.16 -16.04
CA LEU A 58 -5.81 -16.89 -14.98
C LEU A 58 -5.74 -18.03 -13.96
N LEU A 59 -6.86 -18.71 -13.70
CA LEU A 59 -6.95 -19.81 -12.74
C LEU A 59 -6.58 -21.18 -13.35
N ALA A 60 -6.47 -21.29 -14.67
CA ALA A 60 -6.25 -22.56 -15.35
C ALA A 60 -4.99 -23.32 -14.87
N PRO A 61 -3.82 -22.67 -14.65
CA PRO A 61 -2.62 -23.38 -14.16
C PRO A 61 -2.84 -23.99 -12.77
N TYR A 62 -3.46 -23.24 -11.87
CA TYR A 62 -3.73 -23.69 -10.50
C TYR A 62 -4.71 -24.86 -10.45
N LEU A 63 -5.76 -24.82 -11.28
CA LEU A 63 -6.71 -25.94 -11.38
C LEU A 63 -6.04 -27.19 -11.93
N LYS A 64 -5.21 -27.04 -12.97
CA LYS A 64 -4.44 -28.14 -13.55
C LYS A 64 -3.51 -28.80 -12.53
N ASP A 65 -2.76 -28.00 -11.77
CA ASP A 65 -1.83 -28.50 -10.76
C ASP A 65 -2.54 -29.17 -9.57
N ALA A 66 -3.77 -28.74 -9.28
CA ALA A 66 -4.63 -29.37 -8.30
C ALA A 66 -5.32 -30.66 -8.84
N GLY A 67 -5.09 -31.04 -10.09
CA GLY A 67 -5.77 -32.18 -10.74
C GLY A 67 -7.26 -31.96 -11.02
N LEU A 68 -7.71 -30.69 -11.02
CA LEU A 68 -9.08 -30.29 -11.29
C LEU A 68 -9.28 -29.95 -12.78
N PRO A 69 -10.51 -30.10 -13.32
CA PRO A 69 -10.80 -29.68 -14.69
C PRO A 69 -10.65 -28.15 -14.82
N THR A 70 -9.91 -27.72 -15.83
CA THR A 70 -9.82 -26.30 -16.18
C THR A 70 -11.09 -25.84 -16.91
N LYS A 71 -11.45 -24.55 -16.72
CA LYS A 71 -12.65 -23.95 -17.34
C LYS A 71 -12.33 -23.17 -18.62
N ALA A 72 -11.07 -22.80 -18.80
CA ALA A 72 -10.56 -22.16 -20.00
C ALA A 72 -9.07 -22.52 -20.17
N GLU A 73 -8.53 -22.26 -21.35
CA GLU A 73 -7.08 -22.35 -21.59
C GLU A 73 -6.35 -21.20 -20.90
N GLN A 74 -5.21 -21.47 -20.27
CA GLN A 74 -4.35 -20.43 -19.67
C GLN A 74 -3.96 -19.35 -20.69
N TYR A 75 -3.52 -18.18 -20.23
CA TYR A 75 -2.97 -17.20 -21.16
C TYR A 75 -1.64 -17.68 -21.76
N GLY A 76 -1.24 -17.04 -22.86
CA GLY A 76 0.04 -17.31 -23.50
C GLY A 76 1.21 -16.54 -22.87
N ASN A 77 2.31 -16.45 -23.62
CA ASN A 77 3.51 -15.70 -23.23
C ASN A 77 4.13 -16.25 -21.93
N TRP A 78 4.29 -15.44 -20.89
CA TRP A 78 4.94 -15.86 -19.64
C TRP A 78 4.10 -16.87 -18.84
N GLU A 79 2.80 -17.05 -19.15
CA GLU A 79 1.94 -18.04 -18.48
C GLU A 79 2.00 -19.45 -19.12
N ASN A 80 2.67 -19.61 -20.26
CA ASN A 80 2.80 -20.91 -20.93
C ASN A 80 4.19 -21.21 -21.51
N THR A 81 5.21 -20.45 -21.10
CA THR A 81 6.63 -20.71 -21.38
C THR A 81 7.29 -21.29 -20.13
#